data_AF-A0A2D6MAW2-F1
#
_entry.id   AF-A0A2D6MAW2-F1
#
_cell.length_a   1.000
_cell.length_b   1.000
_cell.length_c   1.000
_cell.angle_alpha   90.00
_cell.angle_beta   90.00
_cell.angle_gamma   90.00
#
_symmetry.space_group_name_H-M   'P 1'
#
loop_
_entity.id
_entity.type
_entity.pdbx_description
1 polymer ?
#
loop_
_entity_poly.entity_id
_entity_poly.type
_entity_poly.pdbx_seq_one_letter_code
_entity_poly.pdbx_strand_id
1 'polypeptide(L)'
;MSAIITEKFRRHQATQFYESFSETAATSYYLMIGKSTPFTAGTSGGTDVSPATPADDVTTEYYAWDHAIGLKNISSTDVNYCIPRRDWANSTTYDMYEHNISSSNLTTSGASTLYQSTFFFRTSDNRVYKVLDNNGGSAYSGAEPTSTSTSPFELGGYTLKYMYTISASNNTKFLTTDFMPVATDTTVSAAATDGAIESLIVTAGSGYDAGTYYAAVYGDGSSQGTSSGAIVSIVVGAGGTITSFGLVSGTDTIVYAAGSGYTYGTVNLGDSYIFSDVALTASDSLGSGSGGEVAVVVGPKNGHGYDAVDELGGHYVIMRATLTGAENDDILAGNDFRTISVVTDPTTYGTTTVASDETYRQVYALKLTSVTGTFTPDEKISQATTAAIGKVVEWDSALSILYYQQERFADYGTNSTTGAFVAFSGAYVVTGASSSAVGTPDSSADSAVTLAGGNSITFTNGYATPELQPDSGNIIYQENRKPISRASDQTEDIKIIVEF
;
A
#
# COMPACT_ATOMS: atom_id res chain seq x y z
N MET A 1 15.81 -27.85 10.08
CA MET A 1 14.38 -27.51 10.19
C MET A 1 14.08 -26.52 9.08
N SER A 2 13.08 -26.76 8.24
CA SER A 2 12.68 -25.87 7.14
C SER A 2 11.24 -25.45 7.34
N ALA A 3 10.95 -24.15 7.27
CA ALA A 3 9.62 -23.57 7.42
C ALA A 3 9.51 -22.34 6.52
N ILE A 4 8.28 -21.99 6.12
CA ILE A 4 7.96 -20.78 5.36
C ILE A 4 6.76 -20.08 6.00
N ILE A 5 6.69 -18.76 5.84
CA ILE A 5 5.45 -18.01 6.05
C ILE A 5 4.71 -18.04 4.72
N THR A 6 3.52 -18.63 4.71
CA THR A 6 2.70 -18.73 3.49
C THR A 6 2.11 -17.38 3.14
N GLU A 7 1.87 -17.13 1.86
CA GLU A 7 1.17 -15.93 1.39
C GLU A 7 -0.18 -15.71 2.09
N LYS A 8 -0.92 -16.79 2.37
CA LYS A 8 -2.20 -16.71 3.09
C LYS A 8 -2.08 -16.12 4.50
N PHE A 9 -0.95 -16.33 5.17
CA PHE A 9 -0.71 -15.73 6.49
C PHE A 9 -0.48 -14.23 6.35
N ARG A 10 0.33 -13.81 5.37
CA ARG A 10 0.57 -12.40 5.03
C ARG A 10 -0.73 -11.68 4.67
N ARG A 11 -1.53 -12.29 3.79
CA ARG A 11 -2.87 -11.81 3.42
C ARG A 11 -3.83 -11.73 4.60
N HIS A 12 -3.82 -12.70 5.51
CA HIS A 12 -4.64 -12.64 6.72
C HIS A 12 -4.28 -11.43 7.59
N GLN A 13 -3.00 -11.19 7.85
CA GLN A 13 -2.54 -10.03 8.61
C GLN A 13 -2.89 -8.70 7.91
N ALA A 14 -2.67 -8.62 6.59
CA ALA A 14 -3.05 -7.46 5.80
C ALA A 14 -4.57 -7.19 5.86
N THR A 15 -5.38 -8.25 5.86
CA THR A 15 -6.84 -8.15 5.97
C THR A 15 -7.27 -7.62 7.33
N GLN A 16 -6.70 -8.15 8.42
CA GLN A 16 -6.99 -7.65 9.76
C GLN A 16 -6.60 -6.17 9.92
N PHE A 17 -5.46 -5.76 9.36
CA PHE A 17 -5.05 -4.36 9.39
C PHE A 17 -5.93 -3.46 8.50
N TYR A 18 -6.42 -3.95 7.36
CA TYR A 18 -7.34 -3.18 6.52
C TYR A 18 -8.72 -3.03 7.17
N GLU A 19 -9.24 -4.11 7.76
CA GLU A 19 -10.56 -4.14 8.41
C GLU A 19 -10.63 -3.26 9.66
N SER A 20 -9.52 -3.11 10.40
CA SER A 20 -9.49 -2.29 11.63
C SER A 20 -9.86 -0.81 11.41
N PHE A 21 -9.76 -0.29 10.19
CA PHE A 21 -10.18 1.08 9.85
C PHE A 21 -11.70 1.25 9.73
N SER A 22 -12.46 0.16 9.57
CA SER A 22 -13.89 0.21 9.22
C SER A 22 -14.79 -0.76 9.99
N GLU A 23 -14.21 -1.59 10.87
CA GLU A 23 -14.98 -2.46 11.74
C GLU A 23 -15.85 -1.68 12.73
N THR A 24 -16.81 -2.36 13.38
CA THR A 24 -17.76 -1.68 14.28
C THR A 24 -17.08 -1.01 15.47
N ALA A 25 -15.97 -1.59 15.96
CA ALA A 25 -15.10 -1.01 16.95
C ALA A 25 -13.77 -0.60 16.30
N ALA A 26 -13.85 0.29 15.30
CA ALA A 26 -12.68 0.69 14.51
C ALA A 26 -11.59 1.33 15.37
N THR A 27 -10.35 0.98 15.06
CA THR A 27 -9.16 1.69 15.53
C THR A 27 -9.05 3.02 14.78
N SER A 28 -8.85 4.10 15.51
CA SER A 28 -8.65 5.42 14.92
C SER A 28 -7.17 5.61 14.59
N TYR A 29 -6.85 5.77 13.30
CA TYR A 29 -5.48 5.99 12.84
C TYR A 29 -5.27 7.46 12.50
N TYR A 30 -4.19 8.05 13.02
CA TYR A 30 -3.81 9.42 12.74
C TYR A 30 -2.39 9.50 12.21
N LEU A 31 -2.20 10.20 11.09
CA LEU A 31 -0.91 10.70 10.66
C LEU A 31 -0.51 11.86 11.58
N MET A 32 0.57 11.70 12.32
CA MET A 32 1.17 12.76 13.13
C MET A 32 2.38 13.34 12.41
N ILE A 33 2.42 14.67 12.26
CA ILE A 33 3.63 15.38 11.82
C ILE A 33 4.30 16.07 13.00
N GLY A 34 5.62 16.20 12.94
CA GLY A 34 6.37 16.83 14.01
C GLY A 34 7.76 17.29 13.63
N LYS A 35 8.47 17.79 14.63
CA LYS A 35 9.85 18.27 14.58
C LYS A 35 10.01 19.44 13.62
N SER A 36 9.51 20.60 14.05
CA SER A 36 9.67 21.85 13.31
C SER A 36 11.11 22.35 13.32
N THR A 37 11.87 22.04 14.38
CA THR A 37 13.26 22.45 14.53
C THR A 37 14.22 21.49 13.82
N PRO A 38 15.39 21.97 13.33
CA PRO A 38 16.40 21.11 12.69
C PRO A 38 16.82 19.90 13.51
N PHE A 39 17.19 18.81 12.84
CA PHE A 39 17.83 17.68 13.49
C PHE A 39 19.22 18.05 13.98
N THR A 40 19.54 17.65 15.22
CA THR A 40 20.85 17.89 15.82
C THR A 40 21.34 16.65 16.55
N ALA A 41 22.67 16.50 16.63
CA ALA A 41 23.30 15.37 17.30
C ALA A 41 22.92 15.25 18.79
N GLY A 42 22.56 16.35 19.46
CA GLY A 42 22.20 16.38 20.88
C GLY A 42 20.72 16.22 21.20
N THR A 43 19.85 16.09 20.19
CA THR A 43 18.40 15.92 20.38
C THR A 43 17.91 14.66 19.66
N SER A 44 17.73 14.76 18.34
CA SER A 44 17.19 13.73 17.45
C SER A 44 18.22 12.76 16.90
N GLY A 45 19.51 13.09 17.02
CA GLY A 45 20.56 12.46 16.23
C GLY A 45 20.52 12.90 14.75
N GLY A 46 21.61 12.64 14.03
CA GLY A 46 21.72 12.96 12.59
C GLY A 46 21.72 14.45 12.26
N THR A 47 21.33 14.77 11.03
CA THR A 47 21.23 16.13 10.47
C THR A 47 20.08 16.20 9.45
N ASP A 48 19.64 17.40 9.06
CA ASP A 48 18.59 17.55 8.03
C ASP A 48 18.96 16.97 6.65
N VAL A 49 20.25 16.80 6.35
CA VAL A 49 20.70 16.16 5.10
C VAL A 49 20.84 14.64 5.21
N SER A 50 20.98 14.14 6.44
CA SER A 50 21.10 12.72 6.76
C SER A 50 20.40 12.48 8.11
N PRO A 51 19.06 12.42 8.12
CA PRO A 51 18.30 12.10 9.33
C PRO A 51 18.71 10.73 9.87
N ALA A 52 18.72 10.57 11.19
CA ALA A 52 18.95 9.26 11.80
C ALA A 52 17.72 8.36 11.61
N THR A 53 17.92 7.06 11.47
CA THR A 53 16.83 6.09 11.56
C THR A 53 16.20 6.19 12.96
N PRO A 54 14.86 6.30 13.08
CA PRO A 54 14.18 6.23 14.37
C PRO A 54 14.58 4.98 15.16
N ALA A 55 14.72 5.11 16.47
CA ALA A 55 14.95 3.97 17.35
C ALA A 55 13.62 3.34 17.76
N ASP A 56 13.57 2.01 17.78
CA ASP A 56 12.46 1.24 18.36
C ASP A 56 12.71 1.08 19.86
N ASP A 57 12.32 2.10 20.63
CA ASP A 57 12.40 2.11 22.08
C ASP A 57 11.29 2.96 22.70
N VAL A 58 11.03 2.71 23.98
CA VAL A 58 9.98 3.40 24.76
C VAL A 58 10.23 4.91 24.88
N THR A 59 11.47 5.37 24.71
CA THR A 59 11.81 6.79 24.93
C THR A 59 11.52 7.62 23.68
N THR A 60 11.77 7.06 22.50
CA THR A 60 11.60 7.72 21.21
C THR A 60 10.14 8.07 20.94
N GLU A 61 9.21 7.25 21.43
CA GLU A 61 7.77 7.55 21.37
C GLU A 61 7.40 8.83 22.11
N TYR A 62 7.98 9.07 23.29
CA TYR A 62 7.77 10.31 24.04
C TYR A 62 8.33 11.52 23.30
N TYR A 63 9.49 11.37 22.65
CA TYR A 63 10.06 12.45 21.86
C TYR A 63 9.22 12.81 20.64
N ALA A 64 8.57 11.82 20.01
CA ALA A 64 7.67 12.06 18.89
C ALA A 64 6.47 12.94 19.30
N TRP A 65 5.91 12.71 20.50
CA TRP A 65 4.85 13.54 21.08
C TRP A 65 5.32 14.92 21.51
N ASP A 66 6.51 15.02 22.13
CA ASP A 66 7.09 16.28 22.59
C ASP A 66 7.22 17.33 21.46
N HIS A 67 7.51 16.89 20.24
CA HIS A 67 7.68 17.74 19.07
C HIS A 67 6.54 17.62 18.05
N ALA A 68 5.41 17.03 18.41
CA ALA A 68 4.26 16.88 17.52
C ALA A 68 3.62 18.24 17.21
N ILE A 69 3.34 18.50 15.93
CA ILE A 69 2.77 19.77 15.45
C ILE A 69 1.25 19.62 15.31
N GLY A 70 0.81 18.54 14.67
CA GLY A 70 -0.59 18.25 14.45
C GLY A 70 -0.79 16.83 13.95
N LEU A 71 -2.03 16.39 14.03
CA LEU A 71 -2.46 15.06 13.62
C LEU A 71 -3.59 15.17 12.60
N LYS A 72 -3.63 14.25 11.64
CA LYS A 72 -4.70 14.10 10.66
C LYS A 72 -5.22 12.67 10.63
N ASN A 73 -6.53 12.49 10.72
CA ASN A 73 -7.19 11.20 10.64
C ASN A 73 -6.94 10.54 9.27
N ILE A 74 -6.59 9.26 9.29
CA ILE A 74 -6.51 8.41 8.10
C ILE A 74 -7.84 7.66 8.00
N SER A 75 -8.74 8.18 7.18
CA SER A 75 -10.05 7.59 6.91
C SER A 75 -9.93 6.23 6.24
N SER A 76 -10.90 5.34 6.47
CA SER A 76 -11.01 4.06 5.75
C SER A 76 -11.11 4.21 4.23
N THR A 77 -11.53 5.38 3.74
CA THR A 77 -11.56 5.70 2.30
C THR A 77 -10.20 6.11 1.72
N ASP A 78 -9.20 6.31 2.59
CA ASP A 78 -7.81 6.61 2.27
C ASP A 78 -6.88 5.44 2.61
N VAL A 79 -7.45 4.23 2.65
CA VAL A 79 -6.71 2.96 2.76
C VAL A 79 -7.11 2.04 1.61
N ASN A 80 -6.13 1.31 1.05
CA ASN A 80 -6.37 0.29 0.04
C ASN A 80 -5.32 -0.82 0.11
N TYR A 81 -5.65 -1.99 -0.43
CA TYR A 81 -4.62 -2.98 -0.74
C TYR A 81 -3.79 -2.51 -1.94
N CYS A 82 -2.51 -2.87 -1.93
CA CYS A 82 -1.63 -2.62 -3.07
C CYS A 82 -0.76 -3.83 -3.38
N ILE A 83 -0.20 -3.81 -4.59
CA ILE A 83 0.76 -4.78 -5.11
C ILE A 83 1.92 -4.03 -5.76
N PRO A 84 3.10 -4.66 -5.92
CA PRO A 84 4.20 -4.06 -6.66
C PRO A 84 3.75 -3.60 -8.05
N ARG A 85 4.08 -2.36 -8.39
CA ARG A 85 3.74 -1.78 -9.67
C ARG A 85 4.58 -2.44 -10.76
N ARG A 86 3.90 -2.98 -11.76
CA ARG A 86 4.51 -3.56 -12.95
C ARG A 86 3.85 -2.94 -14.17
N ASP A 87 4.49 -1.98 -14.81
CA ASP A 87 3.93 -1.38 -16.03
C ASP A 87 4.24 -2.25 -17.26
N TRP A 88 3.30 -2.27 -18.19
CA TRP A 88 3.48 -2.92 -19.48
C TRP A 88 4.52 -2.18 -20.33
N ALA A 89 5.36 -2.94 -21.02
CA ALA A 89 6.28 -2.45 -22.02
C ALA A 89 6.47 -3.50 -23.12
N ASN A 90 6.41 -3.07 -24.38
CA ASN A 90 6.74 -3.94 -25.50
C ASN A 90 8.20 -4.43 -25.40
N SER A 91 8.50 -5.59 -26.00
CA SER A 91 9.82 -6.22 -25.96
C SER A 91 10.32 -6.58 -24.55
N THR A 92 9.40 -6.73 -23.59
CA THR A 92 9.68 -7.22 -22.23
C THR A 92 9.20 -8.65 -22.09
N THR A 93 9.98 -9.49 -21.41
CA THR A 93 9.55 -10.85 -21.02
C THR A 93 8.84 -10.79 -19.68
N TYR A 94 7.62 -11.30 -19.63
CA TYR A 94 6.86 -11.48 -18.39
C TYR A 94 6.81 -12.97 -18.02
N ASP A 95 6.73 -13.28 -16.73
CA ASP A 95 6.44 -14.63 -16.27
C ASP A 95 5.00 -15.02 -16.58
N MET A 96 4.71 -16.31 -16.63
CA MET A 96 3.33 -16.80 -16.61
C MET A 96 2.91 -17.17 -15.20
N TYR A 97 1.60 -17.23 -14.99
CA TYR A 97 1.06 -17.91 -13.84
C TYR A 97 1.26 -19.42 -13.96
N GLU A 98 1.82 -20.01 -12.92
CA GLU A 98 1.88 -21.45 -12.75
C GLU A 98 1.64 -21.80 -11.28
N HIS A 99 0.84 -22.84 -11.05
CA HIS A 99 0.28 -23.17 -9.73
C HIS A 99 1.29 -23.82 -8.76
N ASN A 100 2.39 -24.36 -9.28
CA ASN A 100 3.37 -25.17 -8.55
C ASN A 100 4.78 -24.54 -8.51
N ILE A 101 4.89 -23.21 -8.77
CA ILE A 101 6.15 -22.48 -8.64
C ILE A 101 6.76 -22.71 -7.26
N SER A 102 8.02 -23.12 -7.24
CA SER A 102 8.75 -23.56 -6.05
C SER A 102 10.25 -23.47 -6.27
N SER A 103 11.06 -23.81 -5.26
CA SER A 103 12.52 -23.89 -5.43
C SER A 103 12.98 -24.96 -6.43
N SER A 104 12.10 -25.90 -6.82
CA SER A 104 12.35 -26.92 -7.84
C SER A 104 11.68 -26.62 -9.19
N ASN A 105 10.76 -25.66 -9.24
CA ASN A 105 10.10 -25.20 -10.47
C ASN A 105 10.08 -23.67 -10.48
N LEU A 106 11.08 -23.07 -11.12
CA LEU A 106 11.24 -21.62 -11.14
C LEU A 106 10.42 -21.01 -12.27
N THR A 107 10.02 -19.75 -12.10
CA THR A 107 9.47 -18.97 -13.21
C THR A 107 10.52 -18.71 -14.29
N THR A 108 10.10 -18.19 -15.45
CA THR A 108 11.01 -17.79 -16.53
C THR A 108 12.07 -16.79 -16.07
N SER A 109 11.72 -15.87 -15.18
CA SER A 109 12.62 -14.90 -14.55
C SER A 109 13.49 -15.46 -13.42
N GLY A 110 13.29 -16.73 -13.04
CA GLY A 110 14.04 -17.41 -11.98
C GLY A 110 13.47 -17.24 -10.57
N ALA A 111 12.24 -16.71 -10.43
CA ALA A 111 11.59 -16.60 -9.13
C ALA A 111 11.19 -18.00 -8.62
N SER A 112 11.43 -18.25 -7.33
CA SER A 112 11.04 -19.50 -6.64
C SER A 112 9.68 -19.39 -5.93
N THR A 113 9.05 -18.22 -6.02
CA THR A 113 7.68 -17.97 -5.53
C THR A 113 6.92 -17.19 -6.60
N LEU A 114 5.64 -17.51 -6.78
CA LEU A 114 4.80 -16.85 -7.77
C LEU A 114 4.66 -15.34 -7.49
N TYR A 115 4.50 -14.94 -6.23
CA TYR A 115 4.25 -13.55 -5.85
C TYR A 115 5.47 -12.63 -5.98
N GLN A 116 6.67 -13.19 -6.19
CA GLN A 116 7.87 -12.43 -6.56
C GLN A 116 8.08 -12.35 -8.08
N SER A 117 7.28 -13.08 -8.85
CA SER A 117 7.38 -13.14 -10.32
C SER A 117 6.67 -11.97 -11.01
N THR A 118 6.80 -11.89 -12.34
CA THR A 118 6.27 -10.81 -13.17
C THR A 118 4.99 -11.19 -13.92
N PHE A 119 4.18 -12.11 -13.36
CA PHE A 119 3.00 -12.71 -14.02
C PHE A 119 1.79 -11.78 -14.25
N PHE A 120 1.92 -10.49 -13.94
CA PHE A 120 0.91 -9.48 -14.22
C PHE A 120 1.56 -8.16 -14.59
N PHE A 121 0.80 -7.29 -15.27
CA PHE A 121 1.20 -5.93 -15.57
C PHE A 121 0.01 -4.98 -15.68
N ARG A 122 0.28 -3.68 -15.58
CA ARG A 122 -0.64 -2.56 -15.72
C ARG A 122 -0.36 -1.82 -17.02
N THR A 123 -1.41 -1.48 -17.77
CA THR A 123 -1.30 -0.67 -18.98
C THR A 123 -1.32 0.82 -18.69
N SER A 124 -0.98 1.64 -19.69
CA SER A 124 -1.12 3.10 -19.69
C SER A 124 -2.53 3.56 -19.31
N ASP A 125 -3.56 2.85 -19.80
CA ASP A 125 -4.98 3.02 -19.49
C ASP A 125 -5.42 2.43 -18.13
N ASN A 126 -4.50 2.13 -17.20
CA ASN A 126 -4.80 1.59 -15.87
C ASN A 126 -5.48 0.20 -15.84
N ARG A 127 -5.43 -0.58 -16.93
CA ARG A 127 -5.96 -1.95 -16.96
C ARG A 127 -4.89 -2.92 -16.46
N VAL A 128 -5.27 -3.86 -15.61
CA VAL A 128 -4.36 -4.88 -15.08
C VAL A 128 -4.70 -6.22 -15.71
N TYR A 129 -3.67 -6.86 -16.26
CA TYR A 129 -3.78 -8.16 -16.91
C TYR A 129 -2.87 -9.17 -16.21
N LYS A 130 -3.35 -10.40 -16.16
CA LYS A 130 -2.61 -11.58 -15.75
C LYS A 130 -2.14 -12.35 -16.98
N VAL A 131 -0.91 -12.85 -16.92
CA VAL A 131 -0.32 -13.69 -17.96
C VAL A 131 -0.63 -15.15 -17.64
N LEU A 132 -1.40 -15.80 -18.51
CA LEU A 132 -1.71 -17.24 -18.41
C LEU A 132 -0.72 -18.11 -19.20
N ASP A 133 -0.18 -17.57 -20.29
CA ASP A 133 0.94 -18.15 -21.03
C ASP A 133 1.84 -17.04 -21.56
N ASN A 134 3.16 -17.26 -21.49
CA ASN A 134 4.20 -16.30 -21.86
C ASN A 134 5.02 -16.73 -23.09
N ASN A 135 4.50 -17.64 -23.92
CA ASN A 135 5.15 -18.09 -25.15
C ASN A 135 6.57 -18.64 -24.92
N GLY A 136 6.70 -19.51 -23.91
CA GLY A 136 7.98 -20.11 -23.54
C GLY A 136 9.04 -19.09 -23.11
N GLY A 137 8.63 -17.95 -22.56
CA GLY A 137 9.52 -16.88 -22.13
C GLY A 137 10.00 -15.92 -23.22
N SER A 138 9.36 -15.96 -24.40
CA SER A 138 9.64 -15.00 -25.47
C SER A 138 9.21 -13.59 -25.06
N ALA A 139 9.92 -12.56 -25.52
CA ALA A 139 9.55 -11.18 -25.23
C ALA A 139 8.20 -10.83 -25.88
N TYR A 140 7.36 -10.09 -25.15
CA TYR A 140 6.09 -9.58 -25.67
C TYR A 140 6.33 -8.76 -26.95
N SER A 141 5.57 -9.02 -28.00
CA SER A 141 5.76 -8.38 -29.31
C SER A 141 4.43 -7.91 -29.90
N GLY A 142 4.03 -6.68 -29.60
CA GLY A 142 2.81 -6.13 -30.15
C GLY A 142 2.32 -4.86 -29.47
N ALA A 143 1.06 -4.55 -29.72
CA ALA A 143 0.37 -3.43 -29.08
C ALA A 143 0.02 -3.73 -27.62
N GLU A 144 -0.16 -2.66 -26.86
CA GLU A 144 -0.66 -2.73 -25.49
C GLU A 144 -2.09 -3.30 -25.45
N PRO A 145 -2.44 -4.20 -24.51
CA PRO A 145 -3.77 -4.80 -24.45
C PRO A 145 -4.88 -3.81 -24.07
N THR A 146 -6.03 -3.92 -24.75
CA THR A 146 -7.21 -3.06 -24.53
C THR A 146 -8.49 -3.82 -24.16
N SER A 147 -8.49 -5.16 -24.28
CA SER A 147 -9.66 -6.00 -24.01
C SER A 147 -10.03 -5.96 -22.52
N THR A 148 -11.33 -5.87 -22.24
CA THR A 148 -11.90 -6.01 -20.89
C THR A 148 -12.78 -7.26 -20.78
N SER A 149 -12.63 -8.19 -21.72
CA SER A 149 -13.33 -9.48 -21.69
C SER A 149 -12.93 -10.29 -20.46
N THR A 150 -13.90 -10.99 -19.86
CA THR A 150 -13.65 -11.93 -18.76
C THR A 150 -12.98 -13.23 -19.21
N SER A 151 -12.99 -13.50 -20.52
CA SER A 151 -12.32 -14.66 -21.13
C SER A 151 -10.87 -14.35 -21.50
N PRO A 152 -9.96 -15.34 -21.45
CA PRO A 152 -8.61 -15.21 -21.99
C PRO A 152 -8.60 -14.79 -23.46
N PHE A 153 -7.57 -14.06 -23.87
CA PHE A 153 -7.33 -13.67 -25.25
C PHE A 153 -5.83 -13.64 -25.57
N GLU A 154 -5.49 -13.75 -26.85
CA GLU A 154 -4.10 -13.68 -27.32
C GLU A 154 -3.74 -12.30 -27.81
N LEU A 155 -2.61 -11.78 -27.35
CA LEU A 155 -1.99 -10.57 -27.88
C LEU A 155 -0.50 -10.56 -27.60
N GLY A 156 0.28 -10.08 -28.56
CA GLY A 156 1.73 -9.94 -28.38
C GLY A 156 2.50 -11.26 -28.24
N GLY A 157 1.88 -12.36 -28.66
CA GLY A 157 2.36 -13.73 -28.45
C GLY A 157 1.94 -14.34 -27.11
N TYR A 158 1.25 -13.62 -26.24
CA TYR A 158 0.89 -14.08 -24.90
C TYR A 158 -0.59 -14.45 -24.83
N THR A 159 -0.95 -15.38 -23.94
CA THR A 159 -2.34 -15.54 -23.49
C THR A 159 -2.56 -14.73 -22.22
N LEU A 160 -3.47 -13.76 -22.29
CA LEU A 160 -3.74 -12.80 -21.25
C LEU A 160 -5.17 -12.91 -20.73
N LYS A 161 -5.36 -12.61 -19.45
CA LYS A 161 -6.68 -12.44 -18.85
C LYS A 161 -6.79 -11.07 -18.19
N TYR A 162 -7.87 -10.35 -18.48
CA TYR A 162 -8.18 -9.10 -17.82
C TYR A 162 -8.60 -9.35 -16.38
N MET A 163 -8.04 -8.60 -15.43
CA MET A 163 -8.32 -8.75 -14.00
C MET A 163 -9.21 -7.63 -13.48
N TYR A 164 -8.79 -6.38 -13.70
CA TYR A 164 -9.53 -5.18 -13.26
C TYR A 164 -8.95 -3.92 -13.92
N THR A 165 -9.65 -2.80 -13.77
CA THR A 165 -9.13 -1.46 -14.10
C THR A 165 -9.02 -0.64 -12.83
N ILE A 166 -7.86 -0.04 -12.59
CA ILE A 166 -7.68 0.89 -11.48
C ILE A 166 -8.54 2.12 -11.74
N SER A 167 -9.48 2.40 -10.85
CA SER A 167 -10.36 3.58 -10.95
C SER A 167 -9.53 4.87 -10.93
N ALA A 168 -10.03 5.94 -11.54
CA ALA A 168 -9.35 7.24 -11.53
C ALA A 168 -9.08 7.74 -10.10
N SER A 169 -10.03 7.51 -9.17
CA SER A 169 -9.87 7.83 -7.75
C SER A 169 -8.70 7.04 -7.13
N ASN A 170 -8.68 5.71 -7.30
CA ASN A 170 -7.61 4.89 -6.74
C ASN A 170 -6.26 5.19 -7.39
N ASN A 171 -6.24 5.52 -8.68
CA ASN A 171 -5.03 5.93 -9.36
C ASN A 171 -4.44 7.21 -8.76
N THR A 172 -5.25 8.24 -8.58
CA THR A 172 -4.81 9.50 -7.96
C THR A 172 -4.39 9.31 -6.50
N LYS A 173 -5.18 8.56 -5.72
CA LYS A 173 -4.91 8.34 -4.29
C LYS A 173 -3.70 7.43 -4.05
N PHE A 174 -3.60 6.30 -4.74
CA PHE A 174 -2.76 5.18 -4.28
C PHE A 174 -1.66 4.75 -5.25
N LEU A 175 -1.64 5.22 -6.50
CA LEU A 175 -0.52 4.89 -7.40
C LEU A 175 0.75 5.60 -6.92
N THR A 176 1.85 4.85 -6.85
CA THR A 176 3.19 5.36 -6.57
C THR A 176 4.18 4.89 -7.64
N THR A 177 5.47 5.20 -7.46
CA THR A 177 6.54 4.68 -8.34
C THR A 177 6.64 3.16 -8.29
N ASP A 178 6.44 2.58 -7.10
CA ASP A 178 6.77 1.17 -6.83
C ASP A 178 5.54 0.30 -6.50
N PHE A 179 4.39 0.92 -6.20
CA PHE A 179 3.16 0.23 -5.83
C PHE A 179 1.95 0.75 -6.62
N MET A 180 0.99 -0.14 -6.86
CA MET A 180 -0.30 0.17 -7.47
C MET A 180 -1.44 -0.44 -6.65
N PRO A 181 -2.61 0.22 -6.58
CA PRO A 181 -3.75 -0.33 -5.86
C PRO A 181 -4.28 -1.60 -6.55
N VAL A 182 -4.76 -2.53 -5.75
CA VAL A 182 -5.44 -3.73 -6.22
C VAL A 182 -6.88 -3.75 -5.73
N ALA A 183 -7.78 -4.16 -6.61
CA ALA A 183 -9.19 -4.33 -6.30
C ALA A 183 -9.76 -5.46 -7.15
N THR A 184 -10.83 -6.08 -6.66
CA THR A 184 -11.54 -7.13 -7.39
C THR A 184 -12.63 -6.51 -8.26
N ASP A 185 -12.59 -6.76 -9.56
CA ASP A 185 -13.67 -6.40 -10.47
C ASP A 185 -14.84 -7.37 -10.29
N THR A 186 -16.03 -6.86 -10.00
CA THR A 186 -17.20 -7.70 -9.69
C THR A 186 -17.69 -8.52 -10.90
N THR A 187 -17.44 -8.05 -12.12
CA THR A 187 -17.82 -8.75 -13.36
C THR A 187 -16.88 -9.91 -13.63
N VAL A 188 -15.57 -9.69 -13.46
CA VAL A 188 -14.55 -10.74 -13.59
C VAL A 188 -14.75 -11.78 -12.48
N SER A 189 -15.00 -11.34 -11.25
CA SER A 189 -15.23 -12.22 -10.11
C SER A 189 -16.45 -13.12 -10.29
N ALA A 190 -17.57 -12.57 -10.77
CA ALA A 190 -18.79 -13.34 -11.04
C ALA A 190 -18.66 -14.33 -12.22
N ALA A 191 -17.71 -14.07 -13.14
CA ALA A 191 -17.42 -14.96 -14.27
C ALA A 191 -16.40 -16.06 -13.92
N ALA A 192 -15.71 -15.95 -12.78
CA ALA A 192 -14.73 -16.93 -12.34
C ALA A 192 -15.40 -18.28 -12.05
N THR A 193 -14.75 -19.37 -12.47
CA THR A 193 -15.22 -20.73 -12.25
C THR A 193 -14.19 -21.47 -11.41
N ASP A 194 -14.63 -22.01 -10.27
CA ASP A 194 -13.76 -22.76 -9.35
C ASP A 194 -13.09 -23.94 -10.06
N GLY A 195 -11.76 -24.02 -9.95
CA GLY A 195 -10.95 -25.10 -10.53
C GLY A 195 -11.09 -25.27 -12.05
N ALA A 196 -11.45 -24.22 -12.79
CA ALA A 196 -11.41 -24.24 -14.25
C ALA A 196 -9.96 -24.24 -14.75
N ILE A 197 -9.67 -25.05 -15.77
CA ILE A 197 -8.36 -25.08 -16.44
C ILE A 197 -8.42 -24.06 -17.58
N GLU A 198 -7.56 -23.04 -17.55
CA GLU A 198 -7.55 -21.97 -18.56
C GLU A 198 -6.22 -21.84 -19.31
N SER A 199 -5.17 -22.57 -18.91
CA SER A 199 -3.91 -22.64 -19.65
C SER A 199 -3.24 -24.00 -19.56
N LEU A 200 -2.37 -24.25 -20.54
CA LEU A 200 -1.61 -25.48 -20.71
C LEU A 200 -0.13 -25.15 -20.89
N ILE A 201 0.74 -26.02 -20.37
CA ILE A 201 2.16 -26.03 -20.71
C ILE A 201 2.39 -27.23 -21.63
N VAL A 202 2.86 -26.97 -22.84
CA VAL A 202 3.05 -27.99 -23.88
C VAL A 202 4.53 -28.23 -24.13
N THR A 203 4.97 -29.47 -23.96
CA THR A 203 6.24 -29.96 -24.48
C THR A 203 5.99 -30.63 -25.82
N ALA A 204 6.60 -30.14 -26.89
CA ALA A 204 6.25 -30.52 -28.26
C ALA A 204 6.49 -32.00 -28.62
N GLY A 205 7.53 -32.62 -28.05
CA GLY A 205 7.99 -33.96 -28.41
C GLY A 205 8.33 -34.12 -29.90
N SER A 206 8.29 -35.34 -30.42
CA SER A 206 8.56 -35.63 -31.84
C SER A 206 8.00 -36.98 -32.30
N GLY A 207 7.76 -37.11 -33.60
CA GLY A 207 7.37 -38.38 -34.25
C GLY A 207 5.90 -38.76 -34.10
N TYR A 208 5.04 -37.80 -33.72
CA TYR A 208 3.60 -37.99 -33.63
C TYR A 208 2.93 -37.90 -35.01
N ASP A 209 1.76 -38.53 -35.14
CA ASP A 209 0.94 -38.43 -36.34
C ASP A 209 0.24 -37.07 -36.40
N ALA A 210 0.28 -36.43 -37.57
CA ALA A 210 -0.30 -35.10 -37.75
C ALA A 210 -1.84 -35.17 -37.75
N GLY A 211 -2.48 -34.30 -36.96
CA GLY A 211 -3.92 -34.32 -36.79
C GLY A 211 -4.41 -33.43 -35.64
N THR A 212 -5.72 -33.43 -35.43
CA THR A 212 -6.38 -32.84 -34.26
C THR A 212 -7.01 -33.96 -33.46
N TYR A 213 -6.66 -34.01 -32.19
CA TYR A 213 -7.06 -35.05 -31.26
C TYR A 213 -7.67 -34.43 -30.01
N TYR A 214 -8.48 -35.20 -29.30
CA TYR A 214 -9.11 -34.78 -28.06
C TYR A 214 -8.72 -35.72 -26.92
N ALA A 215 -8.46 -35.14 -25.76
CA ALA A 215 -8.16 -35.88 -24.55
C ALA A 215 -8.92 -35.27 -23.37
N ALA A 216 -9.56 -36.12 -22.56
CA ALA A 216 -10.09 -35.66 -21.28
C ALA A 216 -8.95 -35.41 -20.28
N VAL A 217 -9.17 -34.47 -19.37
CA VAL A 217 -8.27 -34.24 -18.24
C VAL A 217 -8.62 -35.20 -17.11
N TYR A 218 -7.63 -36.04 -16.77
CA TYR A 218 -7.25 -36.77 -15.51
C TYR A 218 -7.32 -35.94 -14.21
N GLY A 219 -7.58 -36.46 -12.99
CA GLY A 219 -7.64 -35.62 -11.78
C GLY A 219 -8.86 -35.78 -10.86
N ASP A 220 -9.25 -34.68 -10.23
CA ASP A 220 -10.31 -34.57 -9.20
C ASP A 220 -11.46 -33.61 -9.58
N GLY A 221 -11.42 -33.05 -10.79
CA GLY A 221 -12.46 -32.15 -11.27
C GLY A 221 -13.83 -32.81 -11.40
N SER A 222 -14.87 -32.00 -11.44
CA SER A 222 -16.24 -32.46 -11.71
C SER A 222 -16.30 -33.12 -13.09
N SER A 223 -16.83 -34.35 -13.16
CA SER A 223 -16.92 -35.14 -14.39
C SER A 223 -15.58 -35.41 -15.08
N GLN A 224 -14.49 -35.35 -14.30
CA GLN A 224 -13.17 -35.91 -14.58
C GLN A 224 -13.17 -37.09 -15.58
N GLY A 225 -12.38 -36.98 -16.66
CA GLY A 225 -12.15 -38.11 -17.59
C GLY A 225 -13.31 -38.38 -18.55
N THR A 226 -14.32 -37.51 -18.58
CA THR A 226 -15.51 -37.63 -19.44
C THR A 226 -15.69 -36.41 -20.32
N SER A 227 -16.55 -36.50 -21.34
CA SER A 227 -16.88 -35.38 -22.23
C SER A 227 -17.71 -34.25 -21.59
N SER A 228 -18.11 -34.43 -20.32
CA SER A 228 -18.72 -33.37 -19.50
C SER A 228 -17.72 -32.70 -18.53
N GLY A 229 -16.47 -33.17 -18.49
CA GLY A 229 -15.37 -32.57 -17.72
C GLY A 229 -14.50 -31.64 -18.56
N ALA A 230 -13.25 -31.43 -18.13
CA ALA A 230 -12.28 -30.68 -18.93
C ALA A 230 -11.75 -31.53 -20.10
N ILE A 231 -11.62 -30.88 -21.25
CA ILE A 231 -11.16 -31.49 -22.51
C ILE A 231 -10.09 -30.59 -23.12
N VAL A 232 -8.99 -31.20 -23.54
CA VAL A 232 -7.95 -30.56 -24.34
C VAL A 232 -8.07 -31.00 -25.79
N SER A 233 -8.02 -30.04 -26.71
CA SER A 233 -7.84 -30.31 -28.14
C SER A 233 -6.36 -30.19 -28.46
N ILE A 234 -5.73 -31.31 -28.77
CA ILE A 234 -4.30 -31.44 -29.06
C ILE A 234 -4.11 -31.37 -30.56
N VAL A 235 -3.31 -30.43 -31.04
CA VAL A 235 -2.98 -30.32 -32.46
C VAL A 235 -1.53 -30.77 -32.67
N VAL A 236 -1.33 -31.68 -33.61
CA VAL A 236 -0.01 -32.13 -34.04
C VAL A 236 0.26 -31.59 -35.44
N GLY A 237 1.32 -30.79 -35.57
CA GLY A 237 1.72 -30.21 -36.85
C GLY A 237 2.28 -31.26 -37.80
N ALA A 238 2.39 -30.91 -39.09
CA ALA A 238 2.91 -31.81 -40.12
C ALA A 238 4.36 -32.32 -39.88
N GLY A 239 5.11 -31.65 -39.00
CA GLY A 239 6.44 -32.08 -38.54
C GLY A 239 6.42 -33.16 -37.44
N GLY A 240 5.25 -33.63 -37.02
CA GLY A 240 5.07 -34.64 -35.98
C GLY A 240 5.38 -34.14 -34.57
N THR A 241 5.15 -32.84 -34.32
CA THR A 241 5.34 -32.17 -33.03
C THR A 241 4.01 -31.61 -32.55
N ILE A 242 3.71 -31.73 -31.25
CA ILE A 242 2.53 -31.09 -30.65
C ILE A 242 2.72 -29.58 -30.73
N THR A 243 1.71 -28.87 -31.24
CA THR A 243 1.75 -27.40 -31.34
C THR A 243 1.58 -26.77 -29.97
N SER A 244 2.18 -25.60 -29.77
CA SER A 244 2.12 -24.86 -28.50
C SER A 244 0.69 -24.56 -28.08
N PHE A 245 0.53 -24.22 -26.80
CA PHE A 245 -0.72 -23.69 -26.31
C PHE A 245 -1.08 -22.40 -27.05
N GLY A 246 -2.37 -22.21 -27.30
CA GLY A 246 -2.95 -21.00 -27.86
C GLY A 246 -4.47 -21.03 -27.76
N LEU A 247 -5.16 -20.16 -28.49
CA LEU A 247 -6.62 -20.06 -28.47
C LEU A 247 -7.30 -20.35 -29.82
N VAL A 248 -6.54 -20.65 -30.89
CA VAL A 248 -7.10 -20.91 -32.22
C VAL A 248 -7.33 -22.40 -32.45
N SER A 249 -8.58 -22.85 -32.32
CA SER A 249 -9.00 -24.23 -32.58
C SER A 249 -8.52 -24.75 -33.94
N GLY A 250 -7.92 -25.94 -33.95
CA GLY A 250 -7.40 -26.60 -35.15
C GLY A 250 -6.03 -26.09 -35.62
N THR A 251 -5.49 -25.06 -34.98
CA THR A 251 -4.11 -24.58 -35.20
C THR A 251 -3.26 -24.83 -33.96
N ASP A 252 -3.79 -24.44 -32.81
CA ASP A 252 -3.10 -24.54 -31.52
C ASP A 252 -3.62 -25.71 -30.70
N THR A 253 -2.81 -26.16 -29.74
CA THR A 253 -3.31 -27.01 -28.67
C THR A 253 -4.10 -26.13 -27.70
N ILE A 254 -5.39 -26.39 -27.52
CA ILE A 254 -6.29 -25.50 -26.76
C ILE A 254 -6.99 -26.24 -25.63
N VAL A 255 -7.39 -25.51 -24.59
CA VAL A 255 -8.43 -25.97 -23.68
C VAL A 255 -9.78 -25.87 -24.42
N TYR A 256 -10.32 -27.01 -24.86
CA TYR A 256 -11.62 -27.06 -25.54
C TYR A 256 -12.78 -26.87 -24.56
N ALA A 257 -12.68 -27.48 -23.38
CA ALA A 257 -13.60 -27.30 -22.27
C ALA A 257 -12.79 -27.18 -20.97
N ALA A 258 -13.02 -26.12 -20.20
CA ALA A 258 -12.23 -25.81 -19.01
C ALA A 258 -12.56 -26.70 -17.80
N GLY A 259 -13.75 -27.31 -17.79
CA GLY A 259 -14.27 -28.06 -16.64
C GLY A 259 -14.43 -27.19 -15.38
N SER A 260 -14.54 -27.84 -14.22
CA SER A 260 -14.63 -27.17 -12.92
C SER A 260 -14.18 -28.08 -11.79
N GLY A 261 -13.78 -27.49 -10.66
CA GLY A 261 -13.42 -28.18 -9.42
C GLY A 261 -12.08 -28.91 -9.46
N TYR A 262 -11.24 -28.70 -10.48
CA TYR A 262 -9.90 -29.30 -10.51
C TYR A 262 -8.97 -28.63 -9.49
N THR A 263 -8.28 -29.44 -8.69
CA THR A 263 -7.11 -29.01 -7.88
C THR A 263 -5.81 -29.60 -8.39
N TYR A 264 -5.90 -30.69 -9.17
CA TYR A 264 -4.83 -31.22 -9.99
C TYR A 264 -5.44 -31.87 -11.24
N GLY A 265 -4.64 -31.98 -12.30
CA GLY A 265 -5.08 -32.75 -13.45
C GLY A 265 -3.96 -33.32 -14.30
N THR A 266 -4.30 -34.27 -15.17
CA THR A 266 -3.34 -34.98 -16.01
C THR A 266 -3.93 -35.29 -17.38
N VAL A 267 -3.22 -34.92 -18.44
CA VAL A 267 -3.57 -35.35 -19.80
C VAL A 267 -2.73 -36.59 -20.12
N ASN A 268 -3.38 -37.70 -20.50
CA ASN A 268 -2.68 -38.92 -20.89
C ASN A 268 -2.63 -39.01 -22.42
N LEU A 269 -1.42 -39.09 -22.97
CA LEU A 269 -1.18 -39.15 -24.42
C LEU A 269 -1.13 -40.59 -24.98
N GLY A 270 -1.43 -41.61 -24.16
CA GLY A 270 -1.52 -42.99 -24.62
C GLY A 270 -2.80 -43.29 -25.39
N ASP A 271 -2.74 -44.22 -26.35
CA ASP A 271 -3.81 -44.53 -27.32
C ASP A 271 -5.21 -44.74 -26.71
N SER A 272 -5.32 -45.27 -25.48
CA SER A 272 -6.63 -45.48 -24.83
C SER A 272 -7.30 -44.20 -24.32
N TYR A 273 -6.61 -43.06 -24.40
CA TYR A 273 -7.02 -41.77 -23.84
C TYR A 273 -7.12 -40.66 -24.91
N ILE A 274 -6.85 -41.01 -26.16
CA ILE A 274 -6.88 -40.12 -27.30
C ILE A 274 -8.10 -40.44 -28.17
N PHE A 275 -8.78 -39.39 -28.61
CA PHE A 275 -10.02 -39.48 -29.38
C PHE A 275 -9.97 -38.56 -30.59
N SER A 276 -10.72 -38.92 -31.64
CA SER A 276 -10.89 -38.10 -32.84
C SER A 276 -12.08 -37.13 -32.74
N ASP A 277 -12.89 -37.23 -31.68
CA ASP A 277 -14.09 -36.44 -31.45
C ASP A 277 -14.20 -35.88 -30.02
N VAL A 278 -14.89 -34.76 -29.88
CA VAL A 278 -15.12 -34.07 -28.59
C VAL A 278 -16.06 -34.82 -27.64
N ALA A 279 -16.87 -35.77 -28.13
CA ALA A 279 -17.71 -36.59 -27.26
C ALA A 279 -16.91 -37.72 -26.59
N LEU A 280 -15.64 -37.91 -26.99
CA LEU A 280 -14.70 -38.91 -26.47
C LEU A 280 -15.22 -40.33 -26.69
N THR A 281 -15.70 -40.61 -27.90
CA THR A 281 -16.36 -41.89 -28.24
C THR A 281 -15.62 -42.69 -29.31
N ALA A 282 -14.89 -42.03 -30.20
CA ALA A 282 -14.10 -42.63 -31.27
C ALA A 282 -12.61 -42.56 -30.91
N SER A 283 -12.11 -43.65 -30.33
CA SER A 283 -10.70 -43.83 -29.98
C SER A 283 -9.78 -43.62 -31.18
N ASP A 284 -8.66 -42.95 -30.95
CA ASP A 284 -7.62 -42.69 -31.94
C ASP A 284 -6.22 -42.79 -31.28
N SER A 285 -5.15 -42.59 -32.05
CA SER A 285 -3.77 -42.63 -31.54
C SER A 285 -2.97 -41.43 -32.07
N LEU A 286 -2.07 -40.92 -31.23
CA LEU A 286 -1.05 -39.94 -31.63
C LEU A 286 0.12 -40.58 -32.40
N GLY A 287 0.07 -41.89 -32.67
CA GLY A 287 1.14 -42.63 -33.32
C GLY A 287 2.28 -43.01 -32.38
N SER A 288 3.44 -43.36 -32.95
CA SER A 288 4.62 -43.84 -32.19
C SER A 288 5.53 -42.72 -31.66
N GLY A 289 5.01 -41.50 -31.51
CA GLY A 289 5.79 -40.34 -31.07
C GLY A 289 6.22 -40.42 -29.60
N SER A 290 7.20 -39.61 -29.22
CA SER A 290 7.76 -39.60 -27.86
C SER A 290 8.19 -38.21 -27.39
N GLY A 291 8.27 -38.05 -26.07
CA GLY A 291 8.78 -36.84 -25.41
C GLY A 291 7.81 -35.64 -25.41
N GLY A 292 6.59 -35.81 -25.90
CA GLY A 292 5.53 -34.82 -25.82
C GLY A 292 4.79 -34.90 -24.49
N GLU A 293 4.37 -33.75 -23.98
CA GLU A 293 3.62 -33.62 -22.74
C GLU A 293 2.64 -32.45 -22.85
N VAL A 294 1.46 -32.61 -22.28
CA VAL A 294 0.49 -31.53 -22.11
C VAL A 294 0.14 -31.46 -20.62
N ALA A 295 0.76 -30.51 -19.93
CA ALA A 295 0.51 -30.26 -18.52
C ALA A 295 -0.58 -29.18 -18.37
N VAL A 296 -1.55 -29.44 -17.50
CA VAL A 296 -2.59 -28.46 -17.17
C VAL A 296 -2.08 -27.49 -16.12
N VAL A 297 -2.38 -26.21 -16.28
CA VAL A 297 -2.15 -25.22 -15.23
C VAL A 297 -3.48 -25.00 -14.51
N VAL A 298 -3.54 -25.45 -13.26
CA VAL A 298 -4.73 -25.30 -12.42
C VAL A 298 -4.85 -23.86 -11.95
N GLY A 299 -6.03 -23.26 -12.11
CA GLY A 299 -6.29 -21.92 -11.60
C GLY A 299 -6.32 -21.84 -10.07
N PRO A 300 -6.36 -20.62 -9.50
CA PRO A 300 -6.59 -20.47 -8.07
C PRO A 300 -7.97 -20.99 -7.67
N LYS A 301 -8.15 -21.28 -6.38
CA LYS A 301 -9.45 -21.62 -5.83
C LYS A 301 -10.47 -20.52 -6.15
N ASN A 302 -11.70 -20.92 -6.50
CA ASN A 302 -12.79 -20.10 -7.02
C ASN A 302 -12.57 -19.55 -8.45
N GLY A 303 -11.40 -19.75 -9.05
CA GLY A 303 -11.08 -19.37 -10.41
C GLY A 303 -10.36 -18.03 -10.55
N HIS A 304 -9.74 -17.82 -11.71
CA HIS A 304 -9.01 -16.60 -12.04
C HIS A 304 -9.91 -15.36 -12.01
N GLY A 305 -9.51 -14.36 -11.23
CA GLY A 305 -10.19 -13.08 -11.05
C GLY A 305 -11.32 -13.09 -10.02
N TYR A 306 -11.58 -14.21 -9.35
CA TYR A 306 -12.56 -14.27 -8.27
C TYR A 306 -12.23 -13.30 -7.13
N ASP A 307 -10.95 -13.30 -6.71
CA ASP A 307 -10.39 -12.34 -5.77
C ASP A 307 -9.01 -11.91 -6.28
N ALA A 308 -8.97 -10.76 -6.98
CA ALA A 308 -7.74 -10.24 -7.55
C ALA A 308 -6.75 -9.79 -6.48
N VAL A 309 -7.23 -9.41 -5.29
CA VAL A 309 -6.38 -9.00 -4.17
C VAL A 309 -5.60 -10.21 -3.66
N ASP A 310 -6.26 -11.35 -3.45
CA ASP A 310 -5.60 -12.59 -3.04
C ASP A 310 -4.73 -13.19 -4.15
N GLU A 311 -5.23 -13.17 -5.40
CA GLU A 311 -4.57 -13.84 -6.51
C GLU A 311 -3.27 -13.14 -6.96
N LEU A 312 -3.21 -11.82 -6.85
CA LEU A 312 -2.05 -11.02 -7.27
C LEU A 312 -1.05 -10.73 -6.13
N GLY A 313 -1.29 -11.25 -4.93
CA GLY A 313 -0.40 -11.05 -3.77
C GLY A 313 -0.56 -9.69 -3.11
N GLY A 314 -1.80 -9.28 -2.84
CA GLY A 314 -2.15 -7.99 -2.21
C GLY A 314 -1.82 -7.90 -0.73
N HIS A 315 -0.72 -8.50 -0.22
CA HIS A 315 -0.36 -8.44 1.20
C HIS A 315 0.27 -7.12 1.64
N TYR A 316 0.20 -6.09 0.80
CA TYR A 316 0.56 -4.72 1.15
C TYR A 316 -0.69 -3.88 1.36
N VAL A 317 -0.66 -3.01 2.37
CA VAL A 317 -1.70 -2.01 2.62
C VAL A 317 -1.09 -0.63 2.50
N ILE A 318 -1.70 0.22 1.68
CA ILE A 318 -1.32 1.62 1.51
C ILE A 318 -2.30 2.51 2.27
N MET A 319 -1.77 3.36 3.15
CA MET A 319 -2.46 4.43 3.83
C MET A 319 -2.09 5.77 3.20
N ARG A 320 -3.06 6.66 3.05
CA ARG A 320 -2.85 7.99 2.48
C ARG A 320 -3.34 9.07 3.45
N ALA A 321 -2.59 10.15 3.54
CA ALA A 321 -3.02 11.39 4.16
C ALA A 321 -2.54 12.57 3.34
N THR A 322 -3.41 13.54 3.08
CA THR A 322 -3.04 14.80 2.43
C THR A 322 -3.04 15.92 3.43
N LEU A 323 -2.05 16.80 3.45
CA LEU A 323 -2.06 18.00 4.27
C LEU A 323 -2.14 19.21 3.32
N THR A 324 -3.16 20.06 3.46
CA THR A 324 -3.36 21.20 2.55
C THR A 324 -3.36 22.51 3.30
N GLY A 325 -2.34 23.34 3.06
CA GLY A 325 -2.21 24.64 3.72
C GLY A 325 -2.35 24.56 5.24
N ALA A 326 -2.95 25.59 5.85
CA ALA A 326 -3.33 25.59 7.25
C ALA A 326 -4.65 24.82 7.41
N GLU A 327 -4.55 23.49 7.47
CA GLU A 327 -5.73 22.63 7.45
C GLU A 327 -6.49 22.74 8.78
N ASN A 328 -7.77 23.13 8.68
CA ASN A 328 -8.68 23.31 9.82
C ASN A 328 -8.14 24.28 10.91
N ASP A 329 -7.18 25.15 10.57
CA ASP A 329 -6.36 25.93 11.52
C ASP A 329 -5.57 25.10 12.55
N ASP A 330 -5.59 23.76 12.48
CA ASP A 330 -4.95 22.86 13.44
C ASP A 330 -3.55 22.46 13.00
N ILE A 331 -3.40 22.20 11.69
CA ILE A 331 -2.14 21.81 11.08
C ILE A 331 -1.51 23.05 10.43
N LEU A 332 -0.71 23.74 11.22
CA LEU A 332 -0.03 24.99 10.89
C LEU A 332 0.89 24.88 9.66
N ALA A 333 0.85 25.88 8.77
CA ALA A 333 1.57 25.88 7.50
C ALA A 333 2.78 26.84 7.45
N GLY A 334 3.08 27.56 8.54
CA GLY A 334 4.14 28.55 8.58
C GLY A 334 5.54 28.01 8.86
N ASN A 335 5.71 26.69 9.01
CA ASN A 335 6.99 26.07 9.33
C ASN A 335 7.16 24.69 8.65
N ASP A 336 8.38 24.19 8.70
CA ASP A 336 8.75 22.87 8.20
C ASP A 336 8.31 21.75 9.18
N PHE A 337 8.24 20.52 8.69
CA PHE A 337 8.24 19.32 9.54
C PHE A 337 9.27 18.31 9.03
N ARG A 338 9.73 17.43 9.92
CA ARG A 338 10.79 16.44 9.63
C ARG A 338 10.45 15.02 10.04
N THR A 339 9.36 14.85 10.78
CA THR A 339 8.93 13.53 11.26
C THR A 339 7.50 13.26 10.83
N ILE A 340 7.25 12.01 10.47
CA ILE A 340 5.94 11.47 10.19
C ILE A 340 5.78 10.23 11.06
N SER A 341 4.66 10.13 11.76
CA SER A 341 4.31 8.96 12.56
C SER A 341 2.85 8.55 12.29
N VAL A 342 2.52 7.28 12.54
CA VAL A 342 1.13 6.83 12.61
C VAL A 342 0.81 6.48 14.05
N VAL A 343 -0.22 7.13 14.59
CA VAL A 343 -0.69 6.97 15.95
C VAL A 343 -2.07 6.30 15.93
N THR A 344 -2.25 5.29 16.78
CA THR A 344 -3.52 4.60 16.97
C THR A 344 -4.18 5.04 18.25
N ASP A 345 -5.49 5.30 18.20
CA ASP A 345 -6.37 5.64 19.32
C ASP A 345 -5.82 6.70 20.30
N PRO A 346 -5.32 7.86 19.82
CA PRO A 346 -4.96 8.95 20.73
C PRO A 346 -6.22 9.49 21.42
N THR A 347 -6.07 10.00 22.63
CA THR A 347 -7.21 10.52 23.43
C THR A 347 -7.23 12.04 23.48
N THR A 348 -8.42 12.63 23.57
CA THR A 348 -8.55 14.09 23.74
C THR A 348 -7.97 14.57 25.07
N TYR A 349 -7.37 15.76 25.09
CA TYR A 349 -6.59 16.27 26.22
C TYR A 349 -7.35 16.22 27.55
N GLY A 350 -6.73 15.65 28.58
CA GLY A 350 -7.31 15.56 29.92
C GLY A 350 -8.51 14.60 30.04
N THR A 351 -8.75 13.74 29.05
CA THR A 351 -9.85 12.77 29.04
C THR A 351 -9.35 11.34 28.79
N THR A 352 -10.28 10.39 28.68
CA THR A 352 -10.02 9.01 28.20
C THR A 352 -10.73 8.72 26.89
N THR A 353 -11.31 9.75 26.25
CA THR A 353 -12.09 9.62 25.02
C THR A 353 -11.14 9.58 23.83
N VAL A 354 -11.27 8.55 22.99
CA VAL A 354 -10.52 8.44 21.73
C VAL A 354 -10.95 9.56 20.77
N ALA A 355 -9.96 10.16 20.12
CA ALA A 355 -10.11 11.23 19.15
C ALA A 355 -10.95 10.81 17.93
N SER A 356 -11.91 11.65 17.53
CA SER A 356 -12.79 11.40 16.37
C SER A 356 -12.73 12.42 15.23
N ASP A 357 -12.27 13.64 15.50
CA ASP A 357 -12.21 14.72 14.51
C ASP A 357 -11.13 14.50 13.43
N GLU A 358 -11.27 15.18 12.30
CA GLU A 358 -10.39 14.98 11.14
C GLU A 358 -8.95 15.44 11.37
N THR A 359 -8.76 16.50 12.17
CA THR A 359 -7.45 17.06 12.50
C THR A 359 -7.39 17.48 13.96
N TYR A 360 -6.17 17.53 14.50
CA TYR A 360 -5.90 18.06 15.83
C TYR A 360 -4.61 18.86 15.87
N ARG A 361 -4.62 19.96 16.61
CA ARG A 361 -3.45 20.76 16.95
C ARG A 361 -2.70 20.13 18.11
N GLN A 362 -1.41 19.90 17.94
CA GLN A 362 -0.56 19.30 18.98
C GLN A 362 0.51 20.23 19.57
N VAL A 363 0.42 21.52 19.24
CA VAL A 363 1.28 22.57 19.83
C VAL A 363 0.59 23.29 20.98
N TYR A 364 1.39 23.84 21.90
CA TYR A 364 0.90 24.80 22.90
C TYR A 364 0.74 26.18 22.27
N ALA A 365 -0.11 27.02 22.85
CA ALA A 365 -0.29 28.40 22.40
C ALA A 365 -0.38 29.40 23.55
N LEU A 366 0.19 30.59 23.32
CA LEU A 366 0.07 31.74 24.21
C LEU A 366 -0.64 32.89 23.50
N LYS A 367 -1.69 33.43 24.10
CA LYS A 367 -2.26 34.73 23.71
C LYS A 367 -1.48 35.81 24.42
N LEU A 368 -0.75 36.62 23.65
CA LEU A 368 0.15 37.62 24.21
C LEU A 368 -0.45 39.03 24.17
N THR A 369 -0.11 39.82 25.19
CA THR A 369 -0.29 41.27 25.26
C THR A 369 1.07 41.96 25.43
N SER A 370 1.11 43.28 25.27
CA SER A 370 2.35 44.08 25.37
C SER A 370 3.48 43.57 24.47
N VAL A 371 3.11 43.13 23.27
CA VAL A 371 4.05 42.52 22.31
C VAL A 371 4.92 43.59 21.67
N THR A 372 6.24 43.35 21.64
CA THR A 372 7.19 44.15 20.85
C THR A 372 8.12 43.24 20.07
N GLY A 373 8.46 43.63 18.84
CA GLY A 373 9.24 42.79 17.92
C GLY A 373 8.38 41.73 17.24
N THR A 374 9.02 40.73 16.64
CA THR A 374 8.35 39.65 15.91
C THR A 374 9.07 38.35 16.20
N PHE A 375 8.36 37.38 16.76
CA PHE A 375 8.92 36.07 17.02
C PHE A 375 9.21 35.37 15.68
N THR A 376 10.33 34.66 15.61
CA THR A 376 10.76 33.91 14.41
C THR A 376 10.60 32.42 14.64
N PRO A 377 10.17 31.63 13.62
CA PRO A 377 10.13 30.17 13.71
C PRO A 377 11.46 29.57 14.22
N ASP A 378 11.36 28.47 14.96
CA ASP A 378 12.45 27.67 15.55
C ASP A 378 13.32 28.36 16.60
N GLU A 379 13.04 29.62 16.93
CA GLU A 379 13.79 30.32 17.96
C GLU A 379 13.46 29.77 19.35
N LYS A 380 14.44 29.88 20.25
CA LYS A 380 14.21 29.60 21.67
C LYS A 380 13.41 30.74 22.27
N ILE A 381 12.36 30.41 23.00
CA ILE A 381 11.65 31.33 23.90
C ILE A 381 11.92 30.95 25.36
N SER A 382 11.92 31.94 26.23
CA SER A 382 12.12 31.72 27.66
C SER A 382 11.31 32.68 28.53
N GLN A 383 10.95 32.22 29.72
CA GLN A 383 10.31 33.02 30.76
C GLN A 383 11.23 33.07 31.97
N ALA A 384 11.94 34.20 32.16
CA ALA A 384 13.01 34.30 33.17
C ALA A 384 12.52 34.02 34.61
N THR A 385 11.28 34.40 34.92
CA THR A 385 10.68 34.24 36.25
C THR A 385 10.45 32.77 36.64
N THR A 386 10.01 31.94 35.69
CA THR A 386 9.70 30.52 35.92
C THR A 386 10.85 29.61 35.49
N ALA A 387 11.77 30.12 34.67
CA ALA A 387 12.76 29.36 33.92
C ALA A 387 12.17 28.39 32.87
N ALA A 388 10.92 28.60 32.45
CA ALA A 388 10.32 27.87 31.33
C ALA A 388 11.04 28.18 30.02
N ILE A 389 11.20 27.16 29.18
CA ILE A 389 11.87 27.21 27.89
C ILE A 389 11.02 26.49 26.85
N GLY A 390 10.99 26.98 25.62
CA GLY A 390 10.30 26.33 24.51
C GLY A 390 10.88 26.75 23.16
N LYS A 391 10.32 26.17 22.10
CA LYS A 391 10.64 26.49 20.70
C LYS A 391 9.43 27.03 19.99
N VAL A 392 9.61 28.12 19.24
CA VAL A 392 8.55 28.71 18.42
C VAL A 392 8.25 27.79 17.25
N VAL A 393 6.99 27.43 17.09
CA VAL A 393 6.49 26.76 15.88
C VAL A 393 6.04 27.81 14.89
N GLU A 394 5.17 28.72 15.32
CA GLU A 394 4.61 29.79 14.48
C GLU A 394 4.21 31.01 15.32
N TRP A 395 4.22 32.20 14.70
CA TRP A 395 3.76 33.45 15.29
C TRP A 395 2.65 34.08 14.45
N ASP A 396 1.45 34.17 15.01
CA ASP A 396 0.33 34.90 14.43
C ASP A 396 0.33 36.34 14.98
N SER A 397 0.83 37.28 14.18
CA SER A 397 0.86 38.69 14.53
C SER A 397 -0.51 39.38 14.54
N ALA A 398 -1.49 38.86 13.79
CA ALA A 398 -2.82 39.47 13.68
C ALA A 398 -3.64 39.17 14.93
N LEU A 399 -3.57 37.93 15.42
CA LEU A 399 -4.23 37.51 16.65
C LEU A 399 -3.30 37.58 17.86
N SER A 400 -2.03 37.95 17.73
CA SER A 400 -1.05 37.93 18.82
C SER A 400 -0.98 36.57 19.53
N ILE A 401 -0.97 35.49 18.75
CA ILE A 401 -0.87 34.11 19.25
C ILE A 401 0.51 33.55 18.92
N LEU A 402 1.21 33.07 19.95
CA LEU A 402 2.50 32.39 19.81
C LEU A 402 2.30 30.89 20.00
N TYR A 403 2.53 30.12 18.94
CA TYR A 403 2.51 28.66 18.97
C TYR A 403 3.90 28.13 19.29
N TYR A 404 3.99 27.18 20.23
CA TYR A 404 5.27 26.67 20.72
C TYR A 404 5.22 25.20 21.14
N GLN A 405 6.39 24.59 21.22
CA GLN A 405 6.62 23.25 21.75
C GLN A 405 7.62 23.28 22.90
N GLN A 406 7.57 22.28 23.78
CA GLN A 406 8.56 22.06 24.83
C GLN A 406 9.07 20.62 24.74
N GLU A 407 10.24 20.44 24.12
CA GLU A 407 10.86 19.11 24.03
C GLU A 407 11.66 18.76 25.29
N ARG A 408 11.81 17.47 25.61
CA ARG A 408 12.65 16.99 26.74
C ARG A 408 14.16 17.11 26.48
N PHE A 409 14.59 18.20 25.85
CA PHE A 409 15.98 18.54 25.57
C PHE A 409 16.34 19.94 26.05
N ALA A 410 17.61 20.09 26.46
CA ALA A 410 18.19 21.36 26.90
C ALA A 410 18.03 22.43 25.82
N ASP A 411 17.46 23.57 26.18
CA ASP A 411 17.16 24.71 25.29
C ASP A 411 16.01 24.49 24.27
N TYR A 412 15.35 23.33 24.29
CA TYR A 412 14.15 23.04 23.48
C TYR A 412 12.87 22.95 24.32
N GLY A 413 13.00 22.56 25.59
CA GLY A 413 11.90 22.57 26.56
C GLY A 413 12.37 22.43 28.01
N THR A 414 13.63 22.06 28.23
CA THR A 414 14.22 21.93 29.57
C THR A 414 15.31 22.95 29.82
N ASN A 415 15.49 23.31 31.10
CA ASN A 415 16.60 24.13 31.57
C ASN A 415 17.94 23.45 31.23
N SER A 416 18.85 24.18 30.56
CA SER A 416 20.12 23.64 30.09
C SER A 416 21.13 23.32 31.21
N THR A 417 20.93 23.85 32.41
CA THR A 417 21.79 23.58 33.57
C THR A 417 21.25 22.45 34.42
N THR A 418 19.95 22.42 34.69
CA THR A 418 19.34 21.44 35.62
C THR A 418 18.63 20.27 34.94
N GLY A 419 18.34 20.37 33.64
CA GLY A 419 17.48 19.43 32.93
C GLY A 419 16.01 19.51 33.31
N ALA A 420 15.61 20.47 34.15
CA ALA A 420 14.24 20.59 34.62
C ALA A 420 13.30 21.03 33.48
N PHE A 421 12.22 20.28 33.30
CA PHE A 421 11.07 20.68 32.48
C PHE A 421 10.16 21.59 33.32
N VAL A 422 9.92 22.81 32.85
CA VAL A 422 9.02 23.78 33.51
C VAL A 422 8.05 24.34 32.47
N ALA A 423 6.76 24.16 32.71
CA ALA A 423 5.72 24.73 31.88
C ALA A 423 5.69 26.27 32.00
N PHE A 424 5.41 26.94 30.89
CA PHE A 424 5.11 28.37 30.93
C PHE A 424 3.85 28.60 31.78
N SER A 425 3.89 29.61 32.65
CA SER A 425 2.77 29.90 33.54
C SER A 425 2.80 31.35 34.02
N GLY A 426 1.63 31.86 34.42
CA GLY A 426 1.48 33.22 34.95
C GLY A 426 1.74 34.34 33.93
N ALA A 427 1.36 35.57 34.27
CA ALA A 427 1.58 36.73 33.42
C ALA A 427 3.02 37.26 33.53
N TYR A 428 4.02 36.45 33.14
CA TYR A 428 5.42 36.88 33.07
C TYR A 428 5.92 36.95 31.64
N VAL A 429 6.83 37.90 31.38
CA VAL A 429 7.40 38.17 30.07
C VAL A 429 8.04 36.92 29.46
N VAL A 430 7.65 36.62 28.22
CA VAL A 430 8.25 35.63 27.34
C VAL A 430 9.14 36.37 26.35
N THR A 431 10.39 35.93 26.24
CA THR A 431 11.41 36.56 25.39
C THR A 431 11.93 35.59 24.35
N GLY A 432 11.94 36.00 23.08
CA GLY A 432 12.59 35.32 21.97
C GLY A 432 14.10 35.57 21.98
N ALA A 433 14.89 34.50 21.90
CA ALA A 433 16.34 34.56 22.03
C ALA A 433 17.02 35.19 20.79
N SER A 434 16.48 34.96 19.59
CA SER A 434 17.08 35.42 18.34
C SER A 434 16.45 36.74 17.89
N SER A 435 15.13 36.84 17.98
CA SER A 435 14.38 38.04 17.58
C SER A 435 14.46 39.19 18.60
N SER A 436 14.80 38.88 19.85
CA SER A 436 14.59 39.78 21.00
C SER A 436 13.14 40.25 21.16
N ALA A 437 12.19 39.58 20.51
CA ALA A 437 10.78 39.85 20.68
C ALA A 437 10.36 39.55 22.12
N VAL A 438 9.46 40.35 22.65
CA VAL A 438 8.86 40.11 23.97
C VAL A 438 7.36 40.18 23.89
N GLY A 439 6.69 39.40 24.73
CA GLY A 439 5.25 39.48 24.97
C GLY A 439 4.93 38.92 26.34
N THR A 440 3.79 39.33 26.92
CA THR A 440 3.33 38.81 28.21
C THR A 440 2.02 38.06 28.00
N PRO A 441 1.87 36.82 28.49
CA PRO A 441 0.60 36.10 28.44
C PRO A 441 -0.53 36.96 29.02
N ASP A 442 -1.60 37.15 28.24
CA ASP A 442 -2.74 37.96 28.63
C ASP A 442 -3.63 37.17 29.59
N SER A 443 -3.48 37.44 30.90
CA SER A 443 -4.30 36.80 31.94
C SER A 443 -5.81 37.05 31.79
N SER A 444 -6.23 38.04 30.99
CA SER A 444 -7.65 38.30 30.70
C SER A 444 -8.18 37.52 29.51
N ALA A 445 -7.31 36.86 28.72
CA ALA A 445 -7.72 35.97 27.64
C ALA A 445 -8.18 34.62 28.21
N ASP A 446 -9.47 34.52 28.49
CA ASP A 446 -10.13 33.34 29.09
C ASP A 446 -11.35 32.88 28.27
N SER A 447 -11.20 32.90 26.94
CA SER A 447 -12.29 32.57 26.00
C SER A 447 -11.76 32.07 24.66
N ALA A 448 -12.68 31.55 23.83
CA ALA A 448 -12.38 31.12 22.47
C ALA A 448 -12.02 32.31 21.57
N VAL A 449 -10.94 32.16 20.81
CA VAL A 449 -10.50 33.09 19.77
C VAL A 449 -10.68 32.42 18.42
N THR A 450 -11.46 33.04 17.54
CA THR A 450 -11.64 32.57 16.16
C THR A 450 -10.38 32.85 15.33
N LEU A 451 -9.91 31.82 14.65
CA LEU A 451 -8.75 31.78 13.78
C LEU A 451 -9.14 32.14 12.33
N ALA A 452 -8.14 32.29 11.45
CA ALA A 452 -8.35 32.79 10.09
C ALA A 452 -9.23 31.87 9.24
N GLY A 453 -9.14 30.54 9.41
CA GLY A 453 -9.96 29.53 8.74
C GLY A 453 -11.35 29.36 9.35
N GLY A 454 -11.66 30.04 10.46
CA GLY A 454 -12.97 30.04 11.11
C GLY A 454 -13.10 29.08 12.30
N ASN A 455 -12.10 28.23 12.55
CA ASN A 455 -12.04 27.44 13.78
C ASN A 455 -11.64 28.29 14.98
N SER A 456 -11.68 27.71 16.18
CA SER A 456 -11.38 28.44 17.40
C SER A 456 -10.39 27.71 18.29
N ILE A 457 -9.49 28.48 18.89
CA ILE A 457 -8.65 28.02 19.99
C ILE A 457 -9.14 28.65 21.29
N THR A 458 -9.25 27.85 22.35
CA THR A 458 -9.71 28.33 23.66
C THR A 458 -8.52 28.59 24.57
N PHE A 459 -8.45 29.82 25.09
CA PHE A 459 -7.42 30.21 26.05
C PHE A 459 -7.98 30.22 27.48
N THR A 460 -7.13 29.85 28.43
CA THR A 460 -7.34 30.04 29.86
C THR A 460 -6.17 30.82 30.44
N ASN A 461 -6.43 32.02 30.97
CA ASN A 461 -5.39 32.97 31.41
C ASN A 461 -4.28 33.24 30.36
N GLY A 462 -4.63 33.22 29.08
CA GLY A 462 -3.70 33.42 27.97
C GLY A 462 -2.94 32.18 27.52
N TYR A 463 -3.29 30.98 28.02
CA TYR A 463 -2.67 29.70 27.67
C TYR A 463 -3.66 28.77 26.99
N ALA A 464 -3.21 28.04 25.97
CA ALA A 464 -3.95 26.94 25.36
C ALA A 464 -3.06 25.69 25.32
N THR A 465 -3.65 24.55 25.67
CA THR A 465 -3.02 23.23 25.61
C THR A 465 -3.16 22.63 24.22
N PRO A 466 -2.37 21.60 23.88
CA PRO A 466 -2.67 20.70 22.78
C PRO A 466 -4.08 20.11 22.89
N GLU A 467 -4.64 19.69 21.76
CA GLU A 467 -6.01 19.15 21.71
C GLU A 467 -6.05 17.65 22.03
N LEU A 468 -4.95 16.93 21.75
CA LEU A 468 -4.78 15.54 22.17
C LEU A 468 -3.86 15.46 23.38
N GLN A 469 -4.12 14.47 24.23
CA GLN A 469 -3.29 14.14 25.37
C GLN A 469 -1.91 13.69 24.86
N PRO A 470 -0.81 14.39 25.19
CA PRO A 470 0.53 13.91 24.88
C PRO A 470 0.75 12.53 25.49
N ASP A 471 1.52 11.70 24.79
CA ASP A 471 1.85 10.32 25.19
C ASP A 471 0.62 9.38 25.28
N SER A 472 -0.49 9.70 24.59
CA SER A 472 -1.65 8.81 24.47
C SER A 472 -1.64 7.99 23.17
N GLY A 473 -2.48 6.95 23.10
CA GLY A 473 -2.49 6.05 21.95
C GLY A 473 -1.21 5.22 21.82
N ASN A 474 -0.99 4.63 20.63
CA ASN A 474 0.24 3.90 20.33
C ASN A 474 0.83 4.35 18.98
N ILE A 475 2.12 4.65 18.96
CA ILE A 475 2.86 4.95 17.73
C ILE A 475 3.23 3.62 17.06
N ILE A 476 2.65 3.34 15.89
CA ILE A 476 2.86 2.08 15.16
C ILE A 476 3.79 2.23 13.96
N TYR A 477 4.14 3.46 13.61
CA TYR A 477 5.07 3.80 12.54
C TYR A 477 5.71 5.15 12.85
N GLN A 478 7.00 5.28 12.55
CA GLN A 478 7.72 6.54 12.61
C GLN A 478 8.79 6.57 11.51
N GLU A 479 8.89 7.69 10.82
CA GLU A 479 9.99 7.99 9.91
C GLU A 479 10.55 9.39 10.15
N ASN A 480 11.86 9.50 9.96
CA ASN A 480 12.58 10.78 9.93
C ASN A 480 12.92 11.13 8.49
N ARG A 481 12.64 12.36 8.08
CA ARG A 481 12.85 12.85 6.71
C ARG A 481 13.62 14.16 6.69
N LYS A 482 14.16 14.49 5.51
CA LYS A 482 14.65 15.84 5.24
C LYS A 482 13.49 16.84 5.47
N PRO A 483 13.78 18.10 5.85
CA PRO A 483 12.74 19.08 6.10
C PRO A 483 11.80 19.22 4.91
N ILE A 484 10.50 19.16 5.20
CA ILE A 484 9.42 19.43 4.26
C ILE A 484 8.83 20.76 4.66
N SER A 485 9.12 21.79 3.88
CA SER A 485 8.51 23.10 4.05
C SER A 485 7.03 23.05 3.70
N ARG A 486 6.22 23.66 4.56
CA ARG A 486 4.80 23.86 4.32
C ARG A 486 4.56 25.28 3.86
N ALA A 487 3.48 25.47 3.12
CA ALA A 487 2.98 26.77 2.72
C ALA A 487 1.46 26.71 2.58
N SER A 488 0.78 27.84 2.71
CA SER A 488 -0.68 27.94 2.62
C SER A 488 -1.28 27.50 1.28
N ASP A 489 -0.48 27.55 0.21
CA ASP A 489 -0.84 27.16 -1.15
C ASP A 489 -0.28 25.79 -1.57
N GLN A 490 0.34 25.07 -0.63
CA GLN A 490 0.91 23.75 -0.86
C GLN A 490 -0.04 22.64 -0.40
N THR A 491 0.04 21.50 -1.08
CA THR A 491 -0.56 20.23 -0.61
C THR A 491 0.53 19.17 -0.55
N GLU A 492 0.72 18.61 0.62
CA GLU A 492 1.57 17.44 0.85
C GLU A 492 0.72 16.16 0.70
N ASP A 493 1.11 15.22 -0.16
CA ASP A 493 0.45 13.91 -0.30
C ASP A 493 1.36 12.82 0.26
N ILE A 494 1.01 12.28 1.43
CA ILE A 494 1.80 11.30 2.18
C ILE A 494 1.16 9.93 2.00
N LYS A 495 1.97 8.97 1.56
CA LYS A 495 1.54 7.58 1.34
C LYS A 495 2.49 6.65 2.10
N ILE A 496 1.93 5.84 3.00
CA ILE A 496 2.66 4.89 3.83
C ILE A 496 2.24 3.49 3.38
N ILE A 497 3.21 2.64 3.03
CA ILE A 497 2.97 1.26 2.61
C ILE A 497 3.48 0.34 3.71
N VAL A 498 2.62 -0.58 4.15
CA VAL A 498 2.94 -1.62 5.14
C VAL A 498 2.91 -2.98 4.44
N GLU A 499 3.98 -3.77 4.62
CA GLU A 499 4.07 -5.16 4.18
C GLU A 499 3.79 -6.10 5.34
N PHE A 500 3.06 -7.19 5.08
CA PHE A 500 2.75 -8.24 6.05
C PHE A 500 3.38 -9.61 5.73
#